data_AF-A0A1F4T5F8-F1
#
_entry.id   AF-A0A1F4T5F8-F1
#
_cell.length_a   1.000
_cell.length_b   1.000
_cell.length_c   1.000
_cell.angle_alpha   90.00
_cell.angle_beta   90.00
_cell.angle_gamma   90.00
#
_symmetry.space_group_name_H-M   'P 1'
#
loop_
_entity.id
_entity.type
_entity.pdbx_description
1 polymer ?
#
loop_
_entity_poly.entity_id
_entity_poly.type
_entity_poly.pdbx_seq_one_letter_code
_entity_poly.pdbx_strand_id
1 'polypeptide(L)'
;MYGLPAARFFLPFLLWLATLQAAFEIVLTTTVNTIKLLLRMTKEHIIYNMTELAKELKVTRQAIYKWIKKGWVKPKRDYRDYPVFTEADVKKIMKWKSAIR
;
A
#
# COMPACT_ATOMS: atom_id res chain seq x y z
N MET A 1 40.27 44.55 24.47
CA MET A 1 40.54 43.46 23.50
C MET A 1 40.34 42.12 24.20
N TYR A 2 39.18 41.48 24.03
CA TYR A 2 39.02 40.04 24.30
C TYR A 2 38.04 39.50 23.26
N GLY A 3 38.57 39.10 22.11
CA GLY A 3 37.80 38.38 21.10
C GLY A 3 37.52 36.98 21.60
N LEU A 4 36.24 36.61 21.74
CA LEU A 4 35.78 35.30 22.22
C LEU A 4 36.39 34.16 21.37
N PRO A 5 37.25 33.29 21.93
CA PRO A 5 37.74 32.09 21.23
C PRO A 5 36.74 30.91 21.30
N ALA A 6 35.63 31.03 22.03
CA ALA A 6 34.70 29.94 22.29
C ALA A 6 33.94 29.43 21.05
N ALA A 7 33.65 30.32 20.09
CA ALA A 7 32.88 29.96 18.89
C ALA A 7 33.62 28.96 17.98
N ARG A 8 34.95 28.95 18.01
CA ARG A 8 35.78 28.09 17.14
C ARG A 8 35.71 26.60 17.52
N PHE A 9 35.40 26.30 18.79
CA PHE A 9 35.28 24.93 19.30
C PHE A 9 33.83 24.42 19.31
N PHE A 10 32.85 25.31 19.33
CA PHE A 10 31.42 24.95 19.28
C PHE A 10 30.93 24.64 17.86
N LEU A 11 31.47 25.31 16.83
CA LEU A 11 31.06 25.11 15.44
C LEU A 11 31.20 23.66 14.95
N PRO A 12 32.32 22.95 15.20
CA PRO A 12 32.50 21.56 14.79
C PRO A 12 31.51 20.60 15.49
N PHE A 13 31.18 20.87 16.76
CA PHE A 13 30.22 20.07 17.52
C PHE A 13 28.79 20.25 16.96
N LEU A 14 28.41 21.49 16.64
CA LEU A 14 27.12 21.78 15.99
C LEU A 14 27.03 21.15 14.59
N LEU A 15 28.13 21.17 13.83
CA LEU A 15 28.20 20.51 12.53
C LEU A 15 28.07 18.99 12.67
N TRP A 16 28.79 18.39 13.62
CA TRP A 16 28.69 16.96 13.94
C TRP A 16 27.27 16.56 14.37
N LEU A 17 26.64 17.36 15.22
CA LEU A 17 25.26 17.15 15.66
C LEU A 17 24.26 17.27 14.50
N ALA A 18 24.44 18.26 13.61
CA ALA A 18 23.61 18.41 12.42
C ALA A 18 23.76 17.22 11.46
N THR A 19 24.97 16.70 11.29
CA THR A 19 25.19 15.48 10.48
C THR A 19 24.56 14.24 11.12
N LEU A 20 24.57 14.14 12.45
CA LEU A 20 23.95 13.05 13.19
C LEU A 20 22.41 13.11 13.07
N GLN A 21 21.83 14.31 13.19
CA GLN A 21 20.41 14.52 12.97
C GLN A 21 19.99 14.17 11.53
N ALA A 22 20.75 14.63 10.53
CA ALA A 22 20.47 14.32 9.13
C ALA A 22 20.55 12.81 8.84
N ALA A 23 21.55 12.11 9.39
CA ALA A 23 21.67 10.67 9.24
C ALA A 23 20.47 9.92 9.87
N PHE A 24 19.98 10.36 11.02
CA PHE A 24 18.80 9.79 11.66
C PHE A 24 17.53 9.95 10.80
N GLU A 25 17.29 11.14 10.25
CA GLU A 25 16.15 11.40 9.35
C GLU A 25 16.20 10.52 8.08
N ILE A 26 17.40 10.34 7.50
CA ILE A 26 17.59 9.45 6.35
C ILE A 26 17.24 8.00 6.71
N VAL A 27 17.66 7.51 7.88
CA VAL A 27 17.33 6.17 8.35
C VAL A 27 15.82 6.04 8.61
N LEU A 28 15.18 7.02 9.26
CA LEU A 28 13.74 6.99 9.49
C LEU A 28 12.95 6.94 8.18
N THR A 29 13.29 7.80 7.21
CA THR A 29 12.57 7.90 5.94
C THR A 29 12.73 6.65 5.09
N THR A 30 13.93 6.07 5.01
CA THR A 30 14.16 4.81 4.31
C THR A 30 13.43 3.65 4.99
N THR A 31 13.41 3.61 6.32
CA THR A 31 12.70 2.58 7.09
C THR A 31 11.19 2.66 6.83
N VAL A 32 10.59 3.85 6.92
CA VAL A 32 9.16 4.08 6.64
C VAL A 32 8.83 3.71 5.20
N ASN A 33 9.66 4.10 4.23
CA ASN A 33 9.45 3.75 2.82
C ASN A 33 9.54 2.24 2.57
N THR A 34 10.47 1.56 3.22
CA THR A 34 10.63 0.09 3.12
C THR A 34 9.43 -0.62 3.74
N ILE A 35 8.98 -0.21 4.92
CA ILE A 35 7.77 -0.76 5.56
C ILE A 35 6.54 -0.54 4.67
N LYS A 36 6.41 0.65 4.06
CA LYS A 36 5.32 0.96 3.12
C LYS A 36 5.34 0.05 1.90
N LEU A 37 6.53 -0.25 1.36
CA LEU A 37 6.70 -1.20 0.26
C LEU A 37 6.34 -2.63 0.69
N LEU A 38 6.79 -3.08 1.85
CA LEU A 38 6.47 -4.41 2.38
C LEU A 38 4.97 -4.57 2.62
N LEU A 39 4.33 -3.57 3.23
CA LEU A 39 2.86 -3.56 3.42
C LEU A 39 2.11 -3.56 2.09
N ARG A 40 2.64 -2.91 1.04
CA ARG A 40 2.05 -2.95 -0.29
C ARG A 40 2.16 -4.33 -0.91
N MET A 41 3.34 -4.96 -0.82
CA MET A 41 3.61 -6.30 -1.36
C MET A 41 2.74 -7.38 -0.71
N THR A 42 2.54 -7.33 0.61
CA THR A 42 1.72 -8.33 1.31
C THR A 42 0.22 -8.22 0.98
N LYS A 43 -0.28 -7.02 0.68
CA LYS A 43 -1.70 -6.80 0.38
C LYS A 43 -2.12 -7.31 -0.99
N GLU A 44 -1.22 -7.26 -1.99
CA GLU A 44 -1.56 -7.68 -3.36
C GLU A 44 -1.72 -9.20 -3.53
N HIS A 45 -1.18 -10.00 -2.60
CA HIS A 45 -1.33 -11.46 -2.60
C HIS A 45 -2.62 -11.95 -1.94
N ILE A 46 -3.47 -11.07 -1.43
CA ILE A 46 -4.76 -11.49 -0.85
C ILE A 46 -5.67 -11.92 -2.00
N ILE A 47 -5.92 -13.23 -2.05
CA ILE A 47 -6.85 -13.85 -2.98
C ILE A 47 -8.21 -13.92 -2.32
N TYR A 48 -9.21 -13.34 -2.98
CA TYR A 48 -10.60 -13.34 -2.57
C TYR A 48 -11.37 -14.43 -3.30
N ASN A 49 -12.09 -15.25 -2.53
CA ASN A 49 -13.10 -16.14 -3.09
C ASN A 49 -14.41 -15.39 -3.37
N MET A 50 -15.37 -16.06 -4.04
CA MET A 50 -16.66 -15.46 -4.38
C MET A 50 -17.45 -14.94 -3.16
N THR A 51 -17.28 -15.57 -2.00
CA THR A 51 -17.98 -15.18 -0.76
C THR A 51 -17.40 -13.90 -0.19
N GLU A 52 -16.08 -13.83 -0.13
CA GLU A 52 -15.35 -12.68 0.39
C GLU A 52 -15.56 -11.47 -0.52
N LEU A 53 -15.50 -11.67 -1.85
CA LEU A 53 -15.80 -10.61 -2.81
C LEU A 53 -17.23 -10.07 -2.62
N ALA A 54 -18.21 -10.95 -2.40
CA ALA A 54 -19.60 -10.54 -2.14
C ALA A 54 -19.73 -9.69 -0.86
N LYS A 55 -19.04 -10.08 0.21
CA LYS A 55 -18.99 -9.33 1.47
C LYS A 55 -18.35 -7.97 1.28
N GLU A 56 -17.20 -7.91 0.61
CA GLU A 56 -16.43 -6.70 0.38
C GLU A 56 -17.22 -5.69 -0.48
N LEU A 57 -17.85 -6.17 -1.55
CA LEU A 57 -18.65 -5.34 -2.46
C LEU A 57 -20.06 -5.03 -1.91
N LYS A 58 -20.45 -5.60 -0.76
CA LYS A 58 -21.80 -5.54 -0.17
C LYS A 58 -22.89 -5.89 -1.18
N VAL A 59 -22.72 -6.99 -1.90
CA VAL A 59 -23.69 -7.52 -2.89
C VAL A 59 -23.93 -9.00 -2.67
N THR A 60 -24.99 -9.54 -3.26
CA THR A 60 -25.22 -10.98 -3.23
C THR A 60 -24.25 -11.71 -4.16
N ARG A 61 -23.86 -12.95 -3.81
CA ARG A 61 -23.04 -13.81 -4.69
C ARG A 61 -23.67 -13.97 -6.08
N GLN A 62 -25.00 -14.02 -6.14
CA GLN A 62 -25.75 -14.13 -7.39
C GLN A 62 -25.54 -12.92 -8.31
N ALA A 63 -25.42 -11.70 -7.76
CA ALA A 63 -25.13 -10.51 -8.56
C ALA A 63 -23.77 -10.63 -9.24
N ILE A 64 -22.75 -11.12 -8.51
CA ILE A 64 -21.42 -11.34 -9.06
C ILE A 64 -21.46 -12.42 -10.15
N TYR A 65 -22.16 -13.54 -9.93
CA TYR A 65 -22.36 -14.56 -10.97
C TYR A 65 -23.01 -13.97 -12.24
N LYS A 66 -24.01 -13.09 -12.08
CA LYS A 66 -24.63 -12.40 -13.23
C LYS A 66 -23.62 -11.51 -13.96
N TRP A 67 -22.75 -10.79 -13.25
CA TRP A 67 -21.71 -9.97 -13.88
C TRP A 67 -20.67 -10.80 -14.63
N ILE A 68 -20.28 -11.96 -14.08
CA ILE A 68 -19.38 -12.90 -14.76
C ILE A 68 -20.05 -13.46 -16.00
N LYS A 69 -21.31 -13.89 -15.90
CA LYS A 69 -22.09 -14.40 -17.04
C LYS A 69 -22.25 -13.37 -18.15
N LYS A 70 -22.40 -12.09 -17.79
CA LYS A 70 -22.45 -10.96 -18.74
C LYS A 70 -21.07 -10.56 -19.30
N GLY A 71 -19.98 -11.14 -18.79
CA GLY A 71 -18.61 -10.81 -19.19
C GLY A 71 -18.09 -9.48 -18.65
N TRP A 72 -18.81 -8.81 -17.74
CA TRP A 72 -18.41 -7.55 -17.13
C TRP A 72 -17.25 -7.72 -16.15
N VAL A 73 -17.17 -8.91 -15.54
CA VAL A 73 -16.10 -9.30 -14.62
C VAL A 73 -15.53 -10.63 -15.09
N LYS A 74 -14.21 -10.69 -15.27
CA LYS A 74 -13.51 -11.93 -15.65
C LYS A 74 -12.64 -12.39 -14.47
N PRO A 75 -13.06 -13.42 -13.72
CA PRO A 75 -12.26 -13.95 -12.62
C PRO A 75 -11.04 -14.70 -13.16
N LYS A 76 -9.96 -14.73 -12.37
CA LYS A 76 -8.92 -15.74 -12.56
C LYS A 76 -9.44 -17.08 -12.03
N ARG A 77 -8.89 -18.17 -12.51
CA ARG A 77 -9.25 -19.53 -12.08
C ARG A 77 -8.10 -20.15 -11.30
N ASP A 78 -8.43 -20.82 -10.21
CA ASP A 78 -7.48 -21.63 -9.45
C ASP A 78 -7.32 -23.04 -10.07
N TYR A 79 -6.44 -23.89 -9.52
CA TYR A 79 -6.19 -25.26 -10.00
C TYR A 79 -7.44 -26.16 -10.01
N ARG A 80 -8.47 -25.81 -9.23
CA ARG A 80 -9.79 -26.48 -9.19
C ARG A 80 -10.86 -25.81 -10.06
N ASP A 81 -10.45 -24.90 -10.95
CA ASP A 81 -11.33 -24.06 -11.77
C ASP A 81 -12.31 -23.17 -10.98
N TYR A 82 -12.02 -22.90 -9.70
CA TYR A 82 -12.81 -21.95 -8.91
C TYR A 82 -12.45 -20.50 -9.26
N PRO A 83 -13.45 -19.61 -9.33
CA PRO A 83 -13.22 -18.18 -9.57
C PRO A 83 -12.57 -17.52 -8.36
N VAL A 84 -11.41 -16.91 -8.60
CA VAL A 84 -10.60 -16.20 -7.62
C VAL A 84 -10.31 -14.78 -8.11
N PHE A 85 -10.22 -13.85 -7.15
CA PHE A 85 -10.03 -12.43 -7.41
C PHE A 85 -8.87 -11.88 -6.60
N THR A 86 -8.12 -10.96 -7.18
CA THR A 86 -7.08 -10.21 -6.44
C THR A 86 -7.65 -8.93 -5.87
N GLU A 87 -6.96 -8.31 -4.89
CA GLU A 87 -7.35 -6.98 -4.39
C GLU A 87 -7.44 -5.93 -5.53
N ALA A 88 -6.57 -6.04 -6.54
CA ALA A 88 -6.60 -5.18 -7.72
C ALA A 88 -7.90 -5.35 -8.52
N ASP A 89 -8.37 -6.60 -8.70
CA ASP A 89 -9.66 -6.88 -9.35
C ASP A 89 -10.81 -6.29 -8.54
N VAL A 90 -10.79 -6.44 -7.22
CA VAL A 90 -11.82 -5.88 -6.33
C VAL A 90 -11.89 -4.36 -6.49
N LYS A 91 -10.76 -3.66 -6.44
CA LYS A 91 -10.69 -2.20 -6.64
C LYS A 91 -11.23 -1.79 -8.01
N LYS A 92 -10.90 -2.54 -9.06
CA LYS A 92 -11.40 -2.29 -10.42
C LYS A 92 -12.91 -2.45 -10.51
N ILE A 93 -13.45 -3.51 -9.93
CA ILE A 93 -14.90 -3.77 -9.87
C ILE A 93 -15.60 -2.68 -9.05
N MET A 94 -15.03 -2.26 -7.92
CA MET A 94 -15.60 -1.22 -7.08
C MET A 94 -15.66 0.12 -7.80
N LYS A 95 -14.58 0.50 -8.51
CA LYS A 95 -14.54 1.71 -9.34
C LYS A 95 -15.55 1.67 -10.49
N TRP A 96 -15.67 0.52 -11.16
CA TRP A 96 -16.68 0.30 -12.20
C TRP A 96 -18.10 0.43 -11.65
N LYS A 97 -18.39 -0.21 -10.50
CA LYS A 97 -19.69 -0.15 -9.82
C LYS A 97 -20.06 1.29 -9.44
N SER A 98 -19.10 2.10 -8.98
CA SER A 98 -19.34 3.52 -8.67
C SER A 98 -19.58 4.38 -9.90
N ALA A 99 -19.06 3.99 -11.07
CA ALA A 99 -19.19 4.77 -12.30
C ALA A 99 -20.52 4.55 -13.04
N ILE A 100 -21.24 3.46 -12.75
CA ILE A 100 -22.55 3.13 -13.35
C ILE A 100 -23.72 3.66 -12.50
N ARG A 101 -23.43 4.11 -11.28
CA ARG A 101 -24.43 4.69 -10.38
C ARG A 101 -24.61 6.17 -10.67
#